data_AF-A0A537JMP7-F1
#
_entry.id   AF-A0A537JMP7-F1
#
_cell.length_a   1.000
_cell.length_b   1.000
_cell.length_c   1.000
_cell.angle_alpha   90.00
_cell.angle_beta   90.00
_cell.angle_gamma   90.00
#
_symmetry.space_group_name_H-M   'P 1'
#
loop_
_entity.id
_entity.type
_entity.pdbx_description
1 polymer ?
#
loop_
_entity_poly.entity_id
_entity_poly.type
_entity_poly.pdbx_seq_one_letter_code
_entity_poly.pdbx_strand_id
1 'polypeptide(L)'
;MNFDRNTLVGVVVLALLFVGYFWYTTKEQAAFRKEKARQDSIANANKPRIDTTASRTETTKNDSIAKSKSGGVFQKATIDSERTLIINNNVLEITFSSRGGQPKKVELKKFNGQDSTPVKLASSGFDKIDYPINTGANSSTYISGLNFRLDTVIENADKSHLVVYTLKPDSAGPSIHHQFMIRPDDYMIDFTVQMNGADKLLTQGNLNLTWQYQAAQQESDLSFEKQNTQVGYIMDDNFDYHTIGRRSSKDFDKPVKWIGIRQRFFNTFLVAKNNFSSGRMEWVIPPDTAKTVMQSIANMRLQLPVASSVSAPLSILYGPADFNMLKKHELGFEKLINLGQGAYAFVRPINRFIVMPVFDFIRSISGSSLGLAIALLTIIIRLVISPLTYTSYLSGAKMKMLRPEIAKLKEKYGSDQQQISVEQMKLFREAGVNPLGGCIPALLQIPIFFALYSFFSSTIALRGQSFLWAPDLSASDTVIKFGFNLPLIGSHLSLFTIAAVVTSFLISVYSMSMSPDQSNPAMKYMPYIFPFFLLFIFNRLPSALTWYYTVSNVITLGLQFVIQNYIIDHDKILAKIEQNRKKPKAKSKWQERMEQMQTQQKKLKEIQQKSSKR
;
A
#
# COMPACT_ATOMS: atom_id res chain seq x y z
N MET A 1 32.16 -29.15 -7.52
CA MET A 1 31.52 -28.26 -8.51
C MET A 1 32.56 -27.23 -8.93
N ASN A 2 33.23 -27.42 -10.07
CA ASN A 2 34.21 -26.44 -10.55
C ASN A 2 33.45 -25.32 -11.26
N PHE A 3 33.14 -24.24 -10.54
CA PHE A 3 32.69 -23.01 -11.18
C PHE A 3 33.81 -22.54 -12.11
N ASP A 4 33.56 -22.54 -13.42
CA ASP A 4 34.49 -22.01 -14.40
C ASP A 4 34.78 -20.54 -14.06
N ARG A 5 36.06 -20.17 -13.98
CA ARG A 5 36.52 -18.80 -13.64
C ARG A 5 35.83 -17.76 -14.51
N ASN A 6 35.59 -18.10 -15.77
CA ASN A 6 34.92 -17.24 -16.73
C ASN A 6 33.43 -17.00 -16.39
N THR A 7 32.79 -17.95 -15.70
CA THR A 7 31.41 -17.82 -15.21
C THR A 7 31.34 -16.91 -13.99
N LEU A 8 32.28 -17.05 -13.05
CA LEU A 8 32.37 -16.17 -11.89
C LEU A 8 32.65 -14.72 -12.32
N VAL A 9 33.60 -14.55 -13.24
CA VAL A 9 33.94 -13.23 -13.82
C VAL A 9 32.74 -12.65 -14.58
N GLY A 10 32.03 -13.45 -15.38
CA GLY A 10 30.83 -12.99 -16.10
C GLY A 10 29.71 -12.48 -15.18
N VAL A 11 29.45 -13.17 -14.07
CA VAL A 11 28.45 -12.74 -13.07
C VAL A 11 28.90 -11.47 -12.35
N VAL A 12 30.18 -11.37 -11.99
CA VAL A 12 30.75 -10.17 -11.34
C VAL A 12 30.72 -8.96 -12.28
N VAL A 13 31.07 -9.13 -13.56
CA VAL A 13 31.05 -8.06 -14.55
C VAL A 13 29.62 -7.58 -14.85
N LEU A 14 28.66 -8.50 -14.97
CA LEU A 14 27.25 -8.13 -15.11
C LEU A 14 26.73 -7.40 -13.88
N ALA A 15 27.06 -7.87 -12.67
CA ALA A 15 26.71 -7.18 -11.44
C ALA A 15 27.31 -5.76 -11.39
N LEU A 16 28.58 -5.59 -11.79
CA LEU A 16 29.25 -4.29 -11.85
C LEU A 16 28.66 -3.36 -12.91
N LEU A 17 28.28 -3.88 -14.09
CA LEU A 17 27.63 -3.10 -15.13
C LEU A 17 26.23 -2.63 -14.72
N PHE A 18 25.45 -3.50 -14.07
CA PHE A 18 24.15 -3.11 -13.51
C PHE A 18 24.31 -2.08 -12.39
N VAL A 19 25.25 -2.29 -11.47
CA VAL A 19 25.57 -1.31 -10.42
C VAL A 19 26.02 0.03 -11.04
N GLY A 20 26.82 0.02 -12.10
CA GLY A 20 27.27 1.22 -12.81
C GLY A 20 26.14 1.98 -13.52
N TYR A 21 25.30 1.27 -14.29
CA TYR A 21 24.14 1.86 -14.97
C TYR A 21 23.12 2.45 -13.97
N PHE A 22 22.87 1.74 -12.87
CA PHE A 22 21.98 2.24 -11.82
C PHE A 22 22.60 3.34 -10.97
N TRP A 23 23.91 3.32 -10.72
CA TRP A 23 24.63 4.42 -10.06
C TRP A 23 24.56 5.70 -10.90
N TYR A 24 24.68 5.58 -12.22
CA TYR A 24 24.51 6.69 -13.15
C TYR A 24 23.09 7.29 -13.06
N THR A 25 22.05 6.46 -13.18
CA THR A 25 20.65 6.93 -13.10
C THR A 25 20.24 7.46 -11.72
N THR A 26 20.76 6.88 -10.63
CA THR A 26 20.52 7.40 -9.26
C THR A 26 21.26 8.71 -9.00
N LYS A 27 22.45 8.92 -9.56
CA LYS A 27 23.18 10.19 -9.51
C LYS A 27 22.40 11.29 -10.24
N GLU A 28 21.79 10.96 -11.38
CA GLU A 28 20.93 11.86 -12.15
C GLU A 28 19.67 12.27 -11.35
N GLN A 29 19.00 11.30 -10.71
CA GLN A 29 17.86 11.58 -9.81
C GLN A 29 18.26 12.35 -8.53
N ALA A 30 19.48 12.16 -8.02
CA ALA A 30 20.00 12.90 -6.87
C ALA A 30 20.35 14.35 -7.25
N ALA A 31 20.88 14.58 -8.46
CA ALA A 31 21.14 15.91 -9.01
C ALA A 31 19.84 16.70 -9.16
N PHE A 32 18.79 16.07 -9.72
CA PHE A 32 17.47 16.70 -9.83
C PHE A 32 16.87 17.11 -8.47
N ARG A 33 17.02 16.27 -7.43
CA ARG A 33 16.55 16.59 -6.07
C ARG A 33 17.34 17.71 -5.40
N LYS A 34 18.66 17.79 -5.62
CA LYS A 34 19.50 18.89 -5.13
C LYS A 34 19.10 20.23 -5.75
N GLU A 35 18.79 20.24 -7.05
CA GLU A 35 18.35 21.47 -7.73
C GLU A 35 16.99 21.96 -7.18
N LYS A 36 16.04 21.04 -6.95
CA LYS A 36 14.76 21.37 -6.32
C LYS A 36 14.92 21.91 -4.89
N ALA A 37 15.79 21.30 -4.08
CA ALA A 37 16.09 21.78 -2.73
C ALA A 37 16.80 23.14 -2.72
N ARG A 38 17.63 23.43 -3.73
CA ARG A 38 18.25 24.75 -3.91
C ARG A 38 17.20 25.82 -4.21
N GLN A 39 16.23 25.52 -5.06
CA GLN A 39 15.11 26.44 -5.34
C GLN A 39 14.23 26.68 -4.10
N ASP A 40 13.93 25.63 -3.33
CA ASP A 40 13.16 25.73 -2.07
C ASP A 40 13.92 26.54 -0.99
N SER A 41 15.26 26.43 -0.96
CA SER A 41 16.11 27.22 -0.05
C SER A 41 16.17 28.70 -0.43
N ILE A 42 16.19 29.03 -1.72
CA ILE A 42 16.14 30.42 -2.21
C ILE A 42 14.77 31.04 -1.90
N ALA A 43 13.68 30.27 -2.05
CA ALA A 43 12.33 30.71 -1.70
C ALA A 43 12.16 30.98 -0.18
N ASN A 44 12.83 30.21 0.69
CA ASN A 44 12.80 30.43 2.13
C ASN A 44 13.75 31.55 2.61
N ALA A 45 14.86 31.78 1.92
CA ALA A 45 15.79 32.88 2.23
C ALA A 45 15.21 34.27 1.92
N ASN A 46 14.29 34.36 0.96
CA ASN A 46 13.60 35.60 0.58
C ASN A 46 12.38 35.95 1.47
N LYS A 47 12.15 35.23 2.57
CA LYS A 47 11.12 35.61 3.55
C LYS A 47 11.67 36.71 4.46
N PRO A 48 10.99 37.87 4.57
CA PRO A 48 11.45 38.97 5.43
C PRO A 48 11.52 38.49 6.89
N ARG A 49 12.67 38.71 7.53
CA ARG A 49 12.86 38.47 8.96
C ARG A 49 12.24 39.63 9.74
N ILE A 50 11.25 39.31 10.58
CA ILE A 50 10.59 40.27 11.47
C ILE A 50 11.27 40.19 12.84
N ASP A 51 11.67 41.34 13.37
CA ASP A 51 12.31 41.49 14.68
C ASP A 51 11.33 41.19 15.82
N THR A 52 11.73 40.31 16.74
CA THR A 52 10.79 39.46 17.50
C THR A 52 10.47 39.90 18.93
N THR A 53 11.09 40.95 19.46
CA THR A 53 10.95 41.28 20.90
C THR A 53 10.20 42.58 21.19
N ALA A 54 10.38 43.66 20.42
CA ALA A 54 9.57 44.88 20.57
C ALA A 54 8.19 44.75 19.91
N SER A 55 8.12 44.04 18.78
CA SER A 55 6.86 43.77 18.07
C SER A 55 5.93 42.86 18.88
N ARG A 56 6.45 41.95 19.71
CA ARG A 56 5.62 41.01 20.50
C ARG A 56 4.68 41.68 21.51
N THR A 57 5.10 42.78 22.14
CA THR A 57 4.35 43.43 23.23
C THR A 57 3.29 44.40 22.70
N GLU A 58 3.56 45.11 21.61
CA GLU A 58 2.56 45.93 20.91
C GLU A 58 1.59 45.07 20.08
N THR A 59 2.07 43.96 19.49
CA THR A 59 1.22 42.99 18.80
C THR A 59 0.29 42.29 19.77
N THR A 60 0.70 41.89 20.98
CA THR A 60 -0.22 41.24 21.94
C THR A 60 -1.35 42.18 22.40
N LYS A 61 -1.07 43.47 22.63
CA LYS A 61 -2.11 44.46 23.00
C LYS A 61 -3.06 44.75 21.83
N ASN A 62 -2.54 44.94 20.62
CA ASN A 62 -3.36 45.15 19.42
C ASN A 62 -4.11 43.87 18.99
N ASP A 63 -3.54 42.68 19.20
CA ASP A 63 -4.14 41.37 18.92
C ASP A 63 -5.28 41.07 19.90
N SER A 64 -5.17 41.45 21.19
CA SER A 64 -6.29 41.39 22.13
C SER A 64 -7.44 42.33 21.75
N ILE A 65 -7.16 43.55 21.28
CA ILE A 65 -8.18 44.51 20.83
C ILE A 65 -8.81 44.08 19.49
N ALA A 66 -8.02 43.49 18.58
CA ALA A 66 -8.51 42.94 17.31
C ALA A 66 -9.35 41.67 17.50
N LYS A 67 -8.96 40.77 18.42
CA LYS A 67 -9.73 39.57 18.81
C LYS A 67 -11.04 39.90 19.53
N SER A 68 -11.09 41.00 20.27
CA SER A 68 -12.34 41.51 20.86
C SER A 68 -13.31 42.03 19.79
N LYS A 69 -12.83 42.73 18.76
CA LYS A 69 -13.67 43.26 17.67
C LYS A 69 -14.17 42.19 16.69
N SER A 70 -13.43 41.10 16.48
CA SER A 70 -13.83 40.02 15.55
C SER A 70 -14.83 39.01 16.14
N GLY A 71 -14.90 38.90 17.47
CA GLY A 71 -15.80 37.98 18.17
C GLY A 71 -17.30 38.33 18.04
N GLY A 72 -17.64 39.57 17.68
CA GLY A 72 -19.02 40.06 17.54
C GLY A 72 -19.87 39.76 18.78
N VAL A 73 -20.90 38.91 18.66
CA VAL A 73 -21.74 38.47 19.79
C VAL A 73 -21.08 37.44 20.73
N PHE A 74 -19.86 36.98 20.43
CA PHE A 74 -19.10 35.95 21.17
C PHE A 74 -17.74 36.47 21.69
N GLN A 75 -17.62 37.72 22.13
CA GLN A 75 -16.34 38.30 22.53
C GLN A 75 -15.74 37.61 23.75
N LYS A 76 -16.55 37.17 24.74
CA LYS A 76 -15.99 36.42 25.89
C LYS A 76 -15.33 35.12 25.43
N ALA A 77 -15.89 34.46 24.42
CA ALA A 77 -15.34 33.22 23.89
C ALA A 77 -13.97 33.41 23.20
N THR A 78 -13.63 34.61 22.69
CA THR A 78 -12.29 34.86 22.09
C THR A 78 -11.20 35.06 23.15
N ILE A 79 -11.57 35.38 24.39
CA ILE A 79 -10.65 35.73 25.48
C ILE A 79 -10.55 34.59 26.52
N ASP A 80 -11.59 33.76 26.65
CA ASP A 80 -11.61 32.62 27.57
C ASP A 80 -10.39 31.69 27.35
N SER A 81 -9.83 31.16 28.44
CA SER A 81 -8.67 30.25 28.37
C SER A 81 -9.05 28.87 27.84
N GLU A 82 -8.18 28.26 27.03
CA GLU A 82 -8.37 26.88 26.57
C GLU A 82 -8.34 25.89 27.75
N ARG A 83 -9.34 25.01 27.82
CA ARG A 83 -9.47 23.90 28.77
C ARG A 83 -9.58 22.59 28.01
N THR A 84 -9.04 21.52 28.58
CA THR A 84 -9.08 20.19 27.98
C THR A 84 -9.89 19.21 28.81
N LEU A 85 -10.58 18.29 28.15
CA LEU A 85 -11.32 17.18 28.77
C LEU A 85 -10.84 15.87 28.15
N ILE A 86 -10.57 14.86 28.98
CA ILE A 86 -10.18 13.53 28.51
C ILE A 86 -11.37 12.59 28.69
N ILE A 87 -11.77 11.90 27.61
CA ILE A 87 -12.81 10.88 27.61
C ILE A 87 -12.23 9.56 27.12
N ASN A 88 -12.65 8.48 27.76
CA ASN A 88 -12.10 7.15 27.56
C ASN A 88 -13.21 6.18 27.15
N ASN A 89 -12.98 5.41 26.08
CA ASN A 89 -13.74 4.20 25.80
C ASN A 89 -12.81 2.97 25.78
N ASN A 90 -13.26 1.80 25.34
CA ASN A 90 -12.46 0.56 25.36
C ASN A 90 -11.32 0.55 24.32
N VAL A 91 -11.36 1.45 23.32
CA VAL A 91 -10.46 1.43 22.16
C VAL A 91 -9.68 2.74 21.94
N LEU A 92 -10.19 3.85 22.46
CA LEU A 92 -9.76 5.23 22.27
C LEU A 92 -9.65 5.96 23.60
N GLU A 93 -8.66 6.84 23.69
CA GLU A 93 -8.60 7.96 24.61
C GLU A 93 -8.66 9.25 23.78
N ILE A 94 -9.64 10.11 24.06
CA ILE A 94 -9.90 11.33 23.30
C ILE A 94 -9.70 12.52 24.23
N THR A 95 -8.75 13.38 23.89
CA THR A 95 -8.62 14.69 24.53
C THR A 95 -9.37 15.73 23.71
N PHE A 96 -10.45 16.26 24.25
CA PHE A 96 -11.18 17.40 23.71
C PHE A 96 -10.57 18.72 24.18
N SER A 97 -10.68 19.74 23.34
CA SER A 97 -10.34 21.11 23.68
C SER A 97 -11.58 21.99 23.63
N SER A 98 -11.72 22.89 24.61
CA SER A 98 -12.70 23.96 24.56
C SER A 98 -12.49 24.86 23.36
N ARG A 99 -11.25 25.01 22.87
CA ARG A 99 -10.95 25.82 21.69
C ARG A 99 -11.48 25.13 20.43
N GLY A 100 -12.48 25.74 19.81
CA GLY A 100 -13.28 25.16 18.75
C GLY A 100 -14.23 24.04 19.20
N GLY A 101 -14.25 23.67 20.48
CA GLY A 101 -15.11 22.61 21.02
C GLY A 101 -14.94 21.29 20.26
N GLN A 102 -13.72 20.79 20.13
CA GLN A 102 -13.37 19.71 19.19
C GLN A 102 -12.29 18.76 19.74
N PRO A 103 -12.11 17.55 19.15
CA PRO A 103 -11.00 16.67 19.47
C PRO A 103 -9.65 17.36 19.16
N LYS A 104 -8.73 17.34 20.14
CA LYS A 104 -7.35 17.87 20.04
C LYS A 104 -6.30 16.77 19.93
N LYS A 105 -6.59 15.58 20.44
CA LYS A 105 -5.71 14.41 20.42
C LYS A 105 -6.56 13.14 20.55
N VAL A 106 -6.29 12.14 19.71
CA VAL A 106 -6.94 10.83 19.78
C VAL A 106 -5.89 9.74 19.85
N GLU A 107 -5.93 8.92 20.90
CA GLU A 107 -4.99 7.82 21.14
C GLU A 107 -5.68 6.47 21.02
N LEU A 108 -5.10 5.57 20.23
CA LEU A 108 -5.64 4.22 20.04
C LEU A 108 -5.01 3.27 21.05
N LYS A 109 -5.79 2.84 22.05
CA LYS A 109 -5.31 2.06 23.20
C LYS A 109 -4.72 0.70 22.85
N LYS A 110 -5.15 0.11 21.73
CA LYS A 110 -4.76 -1.24 21.29
C LYS A 110 -3.50 -1.26 20.42
N PHE A 111 -2.94 -0.10 20.07
CA PHE A 111 -1.82 -0.01 19.13
C PHE A 111 -0.73 0.90 19.67
N ASN A 112 0.50 0.38 19.72
CA ASN A 112 1.67 1.16 20.12
C ASN A 112 2.32 1.83 18.90
N GLY A 113 2.72 3.09 19.05
CA GLY A 113 3.58 3.82 18.13
C GLY A 113 5.05 3.42 18.27
N GLN A 114 5.92 4.11 17.54
CA GLN A 114 7.37 3.83 17.54
C GLN A 114 8.06 4.13 18.87
N ASP A 115 7.48 5.02 19.68
CA ASP A 115 7.97 5.41 21.00
C ASP A 115 7.41 4.52 22.12
N SER A 116 6.77 3.40 21.80
CA SER A 116 6.04 2.52 22.73
C SER A 116 4.86 3.18 23.44
N THR A 117 4.46 4.41 23.06
CA THR A 117 3.23 5.04 23.52
C THR A 117 2.07 4.69 22.58
N PRO A 118 0.80 4.85 22.97
CA PRO A 118 -0.32 4.61 22.06
C PRO A 118 -0.21 5.41 20.77
N VAL A 119 -0.69 4.85 19.66
CA VAL A 119 -0.75 5.54 18.36
C VAL A 119 -1.61 6.78 18.49
N LYS A 120 -1.05 7.93 18.11
CA LYS A 120 -1.70 9.25 18.18
C LYS A 120 -2.18 9.67 16.79
N LEU A 121 -3.48 9.91 16.68
CA LEU A 121 -4.12 10.54 15.52
C LEU A 121 -4.65 11.92 15.93
N ALA A 122 -4.72 12.84 14.95
CA ALA A 122 -5.17 14.22 15.16
C ALA A 122 -4.53 14.89 16.40
N SER A 123 -3.20 14.91 16.47
CA SER A 123 -2.45 15.38 17.65
C SER A 123 -1.50 16.55 17.35
N SER A 124 -1.44 17.00 16.09
CA SER A 124 -0.66 18.13 15.63
C SER A 124 -1.40 19.44 15.90
N GLY A 125 -0.67 20.54 16.08
CA GLY A 125 -1.25 21.88 16.08
C GLY A 125 -1.85 22.30 14.72
N PHE A 126 -1.62 21.51 13.67
CA PHE A 126 -2.28 21.65 12.35
C PHE A 126 -3.68 21.03 12.32
N ASP A 127 -3.96 20.05 13.16
CA ASP A 127 -5.24 19.32 13.14
C ASP A 127 -6.36 20.22 13.67
N LYS A 128 -7.38 20.47 12.85
CA LYS A 128 -8.60 21.19 13.27
C LYS A 128 -9.77 20.96 12.33
N ILE A 129 -10.95 21.10 12.90
CA ILE A 129 -12.22 21.29 12.22
C ILE A 129 -12.60 22.75 12.43
N ASP A 130 -12.92 23.43 11.34
CA ASP A 130 -13.18 24.85 11.36
C ASP A 130 -14.35 25.15 10.44
N TYR A 131 -15.10 26.20 10.74
CA TYR A 131 -16.09 26.75 9.83
C TYR A 131 -16.36 28.20 10.22
N PRO A 132 -16.65 29.07 9.25
CA PRO A 132 -16.98 30.45 9.53
C PRO A 132 -18.41 30.54 10.06
N ILE A 133 -18.61 31.43 11.02
CA ILE A 133 -19.93 31.85 11.51
C ILE A 133 -20.02 33.37 11.45
N ASN A 134 -21.20 33.87 11.09
CA ASN A 134 -21.49 35.29 11.14
C ASN A 134 -21.65 35.72 12.61
N THR A 135 -20.95 36.80 13.00
CA THR A 135 -20.96 37.32 14.37
C THR A 135 -21.60 38.70 14.48
N GLY A 136 -21.96 39.31 13.35
CA GLY A 136 -22.65 40.60 13.25
C GLY A 136 -22.86 41.01 11.80
N ALA A 137 -23.36 42.22 11.56
CA ALA A 137 -23.51 42.76 10.20
C ALA A 137 -22.13 42.87 9.53
N ASN A 138 -21.91 42.14 8.44
CA ASN A 138 -20.65 42.07 7.69
C ASN A 138 -19.43 41.63 8.54
N SER A 139 -19.65 40.89 9.63
CA SER A 139 -18.57 40.33 10.45
C SER A 139 -18.73 38.82 10.58
N SER A 140 -17.64 38.10 10.38
CA SER A 140 -17.56 36.65 10.55
C SER A 140 -16.29 36.27 11.28
N THR A 141 -16.34 35.14 11.98
CA THR A 141 -15.19 34.54 12.65
C THR A 141 -15.19 33.04 12.44
N TYR A 142 -14.08 32.40 12.78
CA TYR A 142 -13.90 30.96 12.69
C TYR A 142 -14.03 30.32 14.06
N ILE A 143 -14.72 29.20 14.16
CA ILE A 143 -14.92 28.51 15.44
C ILE A 143 -13.60 28.09 16.10
N SER A 144 -12.53 27.82 15.34
CA SER A 144 -11.21 27.47 15.90
C SER A 144 -10.56 28.62 16.70
N GLY A 145 -11.05 29.85 16.52
CA GLY A 145 -10.66 31.03 17.29
C GLY A 145 -11.50 31.27 18.55
N LEU A 146 -12.54 30.47 18.80
CA LEU A 146 -13.49 30.64 19.90
C LEU A 146 -13.36 29.51 20.93
N ASN A 147 -13.54 29.84 22.20
CA ASN A 147 -13.59 28.87 23.28
C ASN A 147 -15.04 28.55 23.64
N PHE A 148 -15.42 27.30 23.44
CA PHE A 148 -16.69 26.72 23.83
C PHE A 148 -16.65 26.35 25.32
N ARG A 149 -17.79 26.42 26.00
CA ARG A 149 -17.91 25.96 27.37
C ARG A 149 -18.35 24.50 27.38
N LEU A 150 -17.73 23.69 28.24
CA LEU A 150 -18.22 22.34 28.50
C LEU A 150 -19.58 22.47 29.21
N ASP A 151 -20.63 21.93 28.59
CA ASP A 151 -22.01 22.06 29.07
C ASP A 151 -22.44 20.78 29.79
N THR A 152 -22.19 19.63 29.18
CA THR A 152 -22.68 18.35 29.69
C THR A 152 -21.76 17.21 29.30
N VAL A 153 -21.52 16.30 30.25
CA VAL A 153 -20.89 14.99 30.02
C VAL A 153 -21.82 13.95 30.66
N ILE A 154 -22.48 13.15 29.83
CA ILE A 154 -23.38 12.08 30.28
C ILE A 154 -22.77 10.74 29.88
N GLU A 155 -22.65 9.84 30.85
CA GLU A 155 -22.47 8.42 30.59
C GLU A 155 -23.86 7.76 30.56
N ASN A 156 -24.22 7.20 29.41
CA ASN A 156 -25.48 6.49 29.22
C ASN A 156 -25.40 5.08 29.82
N ALA A 157 -26.55 4.42 30.00
CA ALA A 157 -26.62 3.05 30.56
C ALA A 157 -25.86 2.01 29.71
N ASP A 158 -25.65 2.28 28.42
CA ASP A 158 -24.86 1.46 27.49
C ASP A 158 -23.34 1.77 27.53
N LYS A 159 -22.89 2.60 28.48
CA LYS A 159 -21.52 3.12 28.62
C LYS A 159 -21.07 4.04 27.47
N SER A 160 -21.99 4.47 26.61
CA SER A 160 -21.69 5.53 25.65
C SER A 160 -21.59 6.88 26.37
N HIS A 161 -20.69 7.74 25.90
CA HIS A 161 -20.48 9.06 26.46
C HIS A 161 -21.00 10.13 25.50
N LEU A 162 -21.87 11.00 25.98
CA LEU A 162 -22.28 12.22 25.30
C LEU A 162 -21.52 13.40 25.89
N VAL A 163 -20.71 14.07 25.07
CA VAL A 163 -19.98 15.28 25.43
C VAL A 163 -20.55 16.45 24.65
N VAL A 164 -20.98 17.49 25.36
CA VAL A 164 -21.57 18.69 24.75
C VAL A 164 -20.72 19.91 25.07
N TYR A 165 -20.22 20.54 24.01
CA TYR A 165 -19.58 21.85 24.06
C TYR A 165 -20.54 22.91 23.51
N THR A 166 -20.76 23.96 24.29
CA THR A 166 -21.70 25.02 23.93
C THR A 166 -20.96 26.35 23.78
N LEU A 167 -21.12 26.99 22.62
CA LEU A 167 -20.79 28.38 22.39
C LEU A 167 -22.04 29.22 22.69
N LYS A 168 -21.99 29.97 23.79
CA LYS A 168 -23.05 30.91 24.19
C LYS A 168 -22.66 32.34 23.81
N PRO A 169 -23.62 33.15 23.33
CA PRO A 169 -23.40 34.57 23.09
C PRO A 169 -23.24 35.34 24.41
N ASP A 170 -22.61 36.51 24.35
CA ASP A 170 -22.36 37.36 25.53
C ASP A 170 -23.65 37.95 26.13
N SER A 171 -24.72 37.99 25.33
CA SER A 171 -26.08 38.45 25.63
C SER A 171 -27.09 37.55 24.90
N ALA A 172 -28.41 37.80 24.96
CA ALA A 172 -29.39 37.00 24.22
C ALA A 172 -29.06 36.94 22.72
N GLY A 173 -29.00 35.74 22.13
CA GLY A 173 -28.53 35.57 20.76
C GLY A 173 -28.41 34.11 20.32
N PRO A 174 -27.79 33.87 19.14
CA PRO A 174 -27.61 32.53 18.60
C PRO A 174 -26.61 31.70 19.42
N SER A 175 -26.83 30.40 19.53
CA SER A 175 -25.95 29.45 20.22
C SER A 175 -25.57 28.28 19.33
N ILE A 176 -24.40 27.69 19.59
CA ILE A 176 -23.91 26.51 18.86
C ILE A 176 -23.57 25.43 19.88
N HIS A 177 -24.05 24.21 19.62
CA HIS A 177 -23.76 23.03 20.42
C HIS A 177 -23.02 22.00 19.55
N HIS A 178 -21.81 21.65 19.96
CA HIS A 178 -21.08 20.50 19.44
C HIS A 178 -21.36 19.30 20.33
N GLN A 179 -22.02 18.30 19.78
CA GLN A 179 -22.36 17.07 20.48
C GLN A 179 -21.51 15.94 19.95
N PHE A 180 -20.73 15.32 20.83
CA PHE A 180 -19.92 14.15 20.52
C PHE A 180 -20.52 12.93 21.22
N MET A 181 -20.93 11.93 20.44
CA MET A 181 -21.39 10.64 20.98
C MET A 181 -20.31 9.60 20.73
N ILE A 182 -19.81 9.02 21.82
CA ILE A 182 -18.68 8.07 21.83
C ILE A 182 -19.20 6.75 22.35
N ARG A 183 -19.19 5.72 21.51
CA ARG A 183 -19.62 4.35 21.89
C ARG A 183 -18.46 3.57 22.52
N PRO A 184 -18.72 2.57 23.39
CA PRO A 184 -17.68 1.87 24.15
C PRO A 184 -16.64 1.14 23.28
N ASP A 185 -17.05 0.45 22.21
CA ASP A 185 -16.19 -0.39 21.37
C ASP A 185 -16.06 0.12 19.92
N ASP A 186 -16.31 1.42 19.70
CA ASP A 186 -16.30 2.02 18.38
C ASP A 186 -15.16 3.04 18.22
N TYR A 187 -14.56 3.08 17.04
CA TYR A 187 -13.57 4.07 16.63
C TYR A 187 -14.22 5.29 15.95
N MET A 188 -15.51 5.21 15.66
CA MET A 188 -16.32 6.29 15.09
C MET A 188 -16.93 7.15 16.20
N ILE A 189 -16.69 8.45 16.10
CA ILE A 189 -17.27 9.48 16.96
C ILE A 189 -18.34 10.18 16.14
N ASP A 190 -19.59 10.10 16.60
CA ASP A 190 -20.66 10.90 16.01
C ASP A 190 -20.49 12.36 16.46
N PHE A 191 -20.45 13.28 15.51
CA PHE A 191 -20.24 14.70 15.74
C PHE A 191 -21.41 15.48 15.15
N THR A 192 -22.30 15.97 16.00
CA THR A 192 -23.46 16.76 15.56
C THR A 192 -23.22 18.23 15.90
N VAL A 193 -23.31 19.10 14.90
CA VAL A 193 -23.32 20.56 15.10
C VAL A 193 -24.77 21.02 15.10
N GLN A 194 -25.28 21.37 16.27
CA GLN A 194 -26.62 21.95 16.43
C GLN A 194 -26.51 23.46 16.59
N MET A 195 -27.24 24.20 15.77
CA MET A 195 -27.22 25.67 15.75
C MET A 195 -28.61 26.20 16.06
N ASN A 196 -28.71 27.05 17.07
CA ASN A 196 -29.89 27.85 17.37
C ASN A 196 -29.63 29.28 16.89
N GLY A 197 -30.48 29.82 16.03
CA GLY A 197 -30.22 31.03 15.26
C GLY A 197 -29.35 30.80 14.01
N ALA A 198 -29.44 29.62 13.37
CA ALA A 198 -28.65 29.26 12.20
C ALA A 198 -28.91 30.20 11.00
N ASP A 199 -30.12 30.76 10.89
CA ASP A 199 -30.52 31.81 9.95
C ASP A 199 -29.68 33.09 10.05
N LYS A 200 -29.11 33.35 11.24
CA LYS A 200 -28.21 34.48 11.49
C LYS A 200 -26.74 34.08 11.40
N LEU A 201 -26.40 32.87 11.84
CA LEU A 201 -25.02 32.35 11.87
C LEU A 201 -24.50 31.97 10.48
N LEU A 202 -25.36 31.52 9.57
CA LEU A 202 -24.99 30.99 8.26
C LEU A 202 -25.59 31.83 7.13
N THR A 203 -24.80 32.04 6.08
CA THR A 203 -25.28 32.72 4.86
C THR A 203 -25.93 31.70 3.93
N GLN A 204 -27.25 31.85 3.69
CA GLN A 204 -28.04 30.95 2.83
C GLN A 204 -27.98 29.46 3.25
N GLY A 205 -27.89 29.19 4.55
CA GLY A 205 -27.82 27.82 5.08
C GLY A 205 -26.53 27.08 4.73
N ASN A 206 -25.48 27.77 4.29
CA ASN A 206 -24.22 27.16 3.91
C ASN A 206 -23.28 27.02 5.09
N LEU A 207 -22.95 25.78 5.42
CA LEU A 207 -21.90 25.45 6.37
C LEU A 207 -20.65 25.04 5.59
N ASN A 208 -19.69 25.96 5.48
CA ASN A 208 -18.40 25.72 4.82
C ASN A 208 -17.39 25.15 5.83
N LEU A 209 -17.34 23.83 5.92
CA LEU A 209 -16.49 23.08 6.83
C LEU A 209 -15.07 22.94 6.26
N THR A 210 -14.07 23.37 7.00
CA THR A 210 -12.66 23.11 6.74
C THR A 210 -12.17 22.03 7.70
N TRP A 211 -11.72 20.90 7.15
CA TRP A 211 -11.07 19.84 7.89
C TRP A 211 -9.58 19.80 7.56
N GLN A 212 -8.74 20.11 8.56
CA GLN A 212 -7.30 20.04 8.48
C GLN A 212 -6.81 18.82 9.23
N TYR A 213 -6.01 17.99 8.56
CA TYR A 213 -5.45 16.77 9.14
C TYR A 213 -3.99 16.60 8.75
N GLN A 214 -3.16 16.29 9.73
CA GLN A 214 -1.76 15.93 9.58
C GLN A 214 -1.56 14.45 9.90
N ALA A 215 -1.23 13.68 8.86
CA ALA A 215 -0.79 12.31 9.01
C ALA A 215 0.66 12.29 9.52
N ALA A 216 0.84 12.17 10.84
CA ALA A 216 2.15 11.94 11.45
C ALA A 216 2.70 10.55 11.10
N GLN A 217 4.03 10.40 11.03
CA GLN A 217 4.66 9.10 10.77
C GLN A 217 4.31 8.10 11.88
N GLN A 218 3.74 6.95 11.50
CA GLN A 218 3.40 5.87 12.44
C GLN A 218 4.33 4.67 12.30
N GLU A 219 4.95 4.50 11.13
CA GLU A 219 5.76 3.33 10.79
C GLU A 219 7.24 3.69 10.68
N SER A 220 8.13 2.73 10.90
CA SER A 220 9.59 2.97 10.91
C SER A 220 10.14 3.46 9.57
N ASP A 221 9.58 3.00 8.45
CA ASP A 221 9.93 3.45 7.10
C ASP A 221 8.92 4.49 6.58
N LEU A 222 9.29 5.76 6.69
CA LEU A 222 8.49 6.89 6.20
C LEU A 222 8.26 6.84 4.69
N SER A 223 9.26 6.41 3.92
CA SER A 223 9.15 6.36 2.45
C SER A 223 8.13 5.30 2.03
N PHE A 224 8.18 4.13 2.66
CA PHE A 224 7.22 3.07 2.42
C PHE A 224 5.81 3.45 2.92
N GLU A 225 5.70 4.12 4.07
CA GLU A 225 4.43 4.63 4.57
C GLU A 225 3.80 5.64 3.60
N LYS A 226 4.57 6.58 3.07
CA LYS A 226 4.13 7.55 2.05
C LYS A 226 3.62 6.86 0.79
N GLN A 227 4.34 5.86 0.27
CA GLN A 227 3.92 5.10 -0.92
C GLN A 227 2.60 4.33 -0.73
N ASN A 228 2.29 3.96 0.51
CA ASN A 228 1.08 3.24 0.87
C ASN A 228 -0.04 4.15 1.39
N THR A 229 0.17 5.47 1.44
CA THR A 229 -0.82 6.43 1.92
C THR A 229 -1.73 6.92 0.79
N GLN A 230 -3.02 6.97 1.07
CA GLN A 230 -4.05 7.30 0.09
C GLN A 230 -5.08 8.26 0.66
N VAL A 231 -5.61 9.12 -0.20
CA VAL A 231 -6.84 9.88 0.02
C VAL A 231 -7.97 9.15 -0.69
N GLY A 232 -9.05 8.84 0.01
CA GLY A 232 -10.24 8.19 -0.53
C GLY A 232 -11.49 9.02 -0.34
N TYR A 233 -12.49 8.81 -1.18
CA TYR A 233 -13.80 9.44 -1.05
C TYR A 233 -14.90 8.60 -1.70
N ILE A 234 -16.14 8.86 -1.32
CA ILE A 234 -17.33 8.44 -2.07
C ILE A 234 -18.05 9.69 -2.57
N MET A 235 -18.10 9.84 -3.88
CA MET A 235 -18.77 10.93 -4.57
C MET A 235 -19.82 10.33 -5.50
N ASP A 236 -21.08 10.76 -5.40
CA ASP A 236 -22.18 10.24 -6.23
C ASP A 236 -22.28 8.70 -6.15
N ASP A 237 -22.20 8.17 -4.92
CA ASP A 237 -22.14 6.74 -4.55
C ASP A 237 -21.00 5.92 -5.19
N ASN A 238 -20.10 6.57 -5.93
CA ASN A 238 -18.93 5.97 -6.53
C ASN A 238 -17.69 6.17 -5.65
N PHE A 239 -17.00 5.07 -5.37
CA PHE A 239 -15.75 5.08 -4.62
C PHE A 239 -14.57 5.36 -5.54
N ASP A 240 -13.71 6.27 -5.12
CA ASP A 240 -12.46 6.58 -5.81
C ASP A 240 -11.38 6.97 -4.80
N TYR A 241 -10.11 6.91 -5.21
CA TYR A 241 -8.96 7.18 -4.35
C TYR A 241 -7.76 7.71 -5.14
N HIS A 242 -6.91 8.48 -4.46
CA HIS A 242 -5.62 8.94 -4.97
C HIS A 242 -4.49 8.51 -4.05
N THR A 243 -3.44 7.92 -4.62
CA THR A 243 -2.19 7.71 -3.89
C THR A 243 -1.41 9.01 -3.85
N ILE A 244 -0.92 9.37 -2.67
CA ILE A 244 -0.21 10.65 -2.48
C ILE A 244 1.03 10.72 -3.37
N GLY A 245 1.39 11.93 -3.81
CA GLY A 245 2.55 12.18 -4.66
C GLY A 245 2.27 12.07 -6.16
N ARG A 246 1.15 11.45 -6.58
CA ARG A 246 0.67 11.48 -7.97
C ARG A 246 -0.21 12.69 -8.27
N ARG A 247 -0.94 13.13 -7.25
CA ARG A 247 -1.77 14.35 -7.25
C ARG A 247 -1.59 15.05 -5.90
N SER A 248 -1.98 16.32 -5.84
CA SER A 248 -1.96 17.16 -4.64
C SER A 248 -3.32 17.80 -4.33
N SER A 249 -4.33 17.61 -5.18
CA SER A 249 -5.66 18.15 -4.95
C SER A 249 -6.74 17.35 -5.68
N LYS A 250 -7.98 17.50 -5.22
CA LYS A 250 -9.20 16.98 -5.81
C LYS A 250 -10.36 17.94 -5.53
N ASP A 251 -10.99 18.41 -6.60
CA ASP A 251 -12.27 19.13 -6.54
C ASP A 251 -13.45 18.15 -6.55
N PHE A 252 -14.48 18.50 -5.79
CA PHE A 252 -15.74 17.79 -5.65
C PHE A 252 -16.88 18.67 -6.15
N ASP A 253 -17.39 18.34 -7.33
CA ASP A 253 -18.47 19.00 -8.05
C ASP A 253 -19.84 18.32 -7.83
N LYS A 254 -19.84 17.16 -7.17
CA LYS A 254 -21.02 16.35 -6.88
C LYS A 254 -21.13 16.03 -5.38
N PRO A 255 -22.28 15.53 -4.90
CA PRO A 255 -22.45 15.15 -3.51
C PRO A 255 -21.40 14.13 -3.03
N VAL A 256 -20.77 14.40 -1.89
CA VAL A 256 -19.74 13.55 -1.28
C VAL A 256 -20.22 13.02 0.06
N LYS A 257 -20.23 11.70 0.23
CA LYS A 257 -20.68 11.07 1.48
C LYS A 257 -19.62 11.18 2.58
N TRP A 258 -18.38 10.93 2.20
CA TRP A 258 -17.23 11.03 3.10
C TRP A 258 -15.94 11.28 2.31
N ILE A 259 -14.97 11.87 3.01
CA ILE A 259 -13.58 12.00 2.60
C ILE A 259 -12.70 11.35 3.67
N GLY A 260 -11.59 10.74 3.27
CA GLY A 260 -10.76 9.98 4.18
C GLY A 260 -9.32 9.88 3.77
N ILE A 261 -8.47 9.69 4.77
CA ILE A 261 -7.03 9.56 4.64
C ILE A 261 -6.66 8.23 5.26
N ARG A 262 -6.14 7.34 4.42
CA ARG A 262 -5.58 6.06 4.83
C ARG A 262 -4.07 6.15 4.83
N GLN A 263 -3.48 6.12 6.01
CA GLN A 263 -2.08 5.73 6.19
C GLN A 263 -1.96 4.20 6.05
N ARG A 264 -0.76 3.64 6.17
CA ARG A 264 -0.57 2.20 5.98
C ARG A 264 -1.54 1.34 6.83
N PHE A 265 -1.62 1.61 8.13
CA PHE A 265 -2.42 0.83 9.09
C PHE A 265 -3.50 1.62 9.82
N PHE A 266 -3.63 2.92 9.56
CA PHE A 266 -4.59 3.77 10.26
C PHE A 266 -5.34 4.63 9.27
N ASN A 267 -6.59 4.96 9.59
CA ASN A 267 -7.42 5.84 8.81
C ASN A 267 -8.00 6.95 9.67
N THR A 268 -8.19 8.09 9.02
CA THR A 268 -9.11 9.11 9.50
C THR A 268 -10.13 9.44 8.43
N PHE A 269 -11.42 9.38 8.76
CA PHE A 269 -12.51 9.73 7.85
C PHE A 269 -13.36 10.85 8.44
N LEU A 270 -13.81 11.76 7.58
CA LEU A 270 -14.85 12.73 7.87
C LEU A 270 -16.08 12.41 7.02
N VAL A 271 -17.22 12.25 7.69
CA VAL A 271 -18.50 11.82 7.10
C VAL A 271 -19.54 12.89 7.33
N ALA A 272 -20.36 13.15 6.31
CA ALA A 272 -21.60 13.89 6.45
C ALA A 272 -22.78 12.94 6.23
N LYS A 273 -23.66 12.77 7.24
CA LYS A 273 -24.82 11.86 7.10
C LYS A 273 -25.79 12.31 6.00
N ASN A 274 -25.83 13.63 5.74
CA ASN A 274 -26.63 14.25 4.69
C ASN A 274 -25.82 14.61 3.43
N ASN A 275 -24.62 14.04 3.28
CA ASN A 275 -23.62 14.38 2.25
C ASN A 275 -23.12 15.84 2.31
N PHE A 276 -21.88 16.04 1.88
CA PHE A 276 -21.39 17.34 1.47
C PHE A 276 -21.91 17.64 0.07
N SER A 277 -22.32 18.88 -0.21
CA SER A 277 -22.84 19.26 -1.52
C SER A 277 -21.74 19.46 -2.56
N SER A 278 -20.60 20.03 -2.14
CA SER A 278 -19.41 20.24 -2.95
C SER A 278 -18.19 20.49 -2.06
N GLY A 279 -17.02 20.61 -2.65
CA GLY A 279 -15.82 20.99 -1.91
C GLY A 279 -14.53 20.82 -2.69
N ARG A 280 -13.42 20.99 -1.98
CA ARG A 280 -12.08 20.78 -2.51
C ARG A 280 -11.18 20.27 -1.41
N MET A 281 -10.43 19.21 -1.70
CA MET A 281 -9.38 18.72 -0.83
C MET A 281 -8.02 18.89 -1.47
N GLU A 282 -7.08 19.43 -0.72
CA GLU A 282 -5.68 19.60 -1.12
C GLU A 282 -4.77 18.95 -0.09
N TRP A 283 -3.61 18.49 -0.54
CA TRP A 283 -2.62 17.90 0.33
C TRP A 283 -1.19 18.13 -0.16
N VAL A 284 -0.29 18.23 0.80
CA VAL A 284 1.15 18.42 0.59
C VAL A 284 1.91 17.30 1.29
N ILE A 285 3.06 16.92 0.71
CA ILE A 285 3.98 15.95 1.30
C ILE A 285 5.19 16.73 1.83
N PRO A 286 5.31 16.93 3.15
CA PRO A 286 6.46 17.60 3.71
C PRO A 286 7.77 16.84 3.47
N PRO A 287 8.93 17.52 3.54
CA PRO A 287 10.23 16.87 3.56
C PRO A 287 10.34 15.82 4.67
N ASP A 288 11.14 14.77 4.44
CA ASP A 288 11.27 13.64 5.39
C ASP A 288 11.75 14.05 6.79
N THR A 289 12.45 15.19 6.90
CA THR A 289 12.91 15.76 8.18
C THR A 289 11.77 16.14 9.12
N ALA A 290 10.57 16.40 8.58
CA ALA A 290 9.39 16.78 9.35
C ALA A 290 8.68 15.58 10.02
N LYS A 291 9.12 14.33 9.77
CA LYS A 291 8.48 13.09 10.26
C LYS A 291 6.95 13.07 10.04
N THR A 292 6.53 13.67 8.93
CA THR A 292 5.13 13.84 8.56
C THR A 292 4.92 13.21 7.19
N VAL A 293 3.90 12.36 7.10
CA VAL A 293 3.53 11.65 5.86
C VAL A 293 2.86 12.63 4.91
N MET A 294 1.88 13.38 5.42
CA MET A 294 1.05 14.30 4.63
C MET A 294 0.39 15.35 5.54
N GLN A 295 0.15 16.55 5.00
CA GLN A 295 -0.80 17.51 5.54
C GLN A 295 -1.89 17.74 4.51
N SER A 296 -3.15 17.71 4.93
CA SER A 296 -4.30 17.91 4.05
C SER A 296 -5.28 18.94 4.58
N ILE A 297 -5.90 19.67 3.67
CA ILE A 297 -6.97 20.64 3.94
C ILE A 297 -8.14 20.28 3.04
N ALA A 298 -9.28 19.96 3.62
CA ALA A 298 -10.51 19.73 2.90
C ALA A 298 -11.54 20.82 3.24
N ASN A 299 -11.89 21.63 2.25
CA ASN A 299 -12.94 22.63 2.34
C ASN A 299 -14.21 22.05 1.72
N MET A 300 -15.15 21.61 2.56
CA MET A 300 -16.37 20.94 2.17
C MET A 300 -17.59 21.80 2.55
N ARG A 301 -18.57 21.88 1.66
CA ARG A 301 -19.81 22.60 1.90
C ARG A 301 -20.92 21.62 2.29
N LEU A 302 -21.67 21.94 3.35
CA LEU A 302 -22.99 21.35 3.60
C LEU A 302 -24.06 22.39 3.30
N GLN A 303 -25.10 21.96 2.58
CA GLN A 303 -26.30 22.74 2.40
C GLN A 303 -27.30 22.33 3.48
N LEU A 304 -27.59 23.25 4.41
CA LEU A 304 -28.57 23.04 5.45
C LEU A 304 -29.87 23.82 5.14
N PRO A 305 -31.01 23.44 5.74
CA PRO A 305 -32.24 24.23 5.66
C PRO A 305 -32.03 25.64 6.20
N VAL A 306 -32.64 26.65 5.57
CA VAL A 306 -32.64 28.03 6.07
C VAL A 306 -33.72 28.13 7.15
N ALA A 307 -33.38 27.74 8.38
CA ALA A 307 -34.25 27.75 9.54
C ALA A 307 -33.49 28.25 10.78
N SER A 308 -34.21 28.62 11.83
CA SER A 308 -33.57 29.10 13.05
C SER A 308 -32.88 27.99 13.84
N SER A 309 -33.48 26.81 13.93
CA SER A 309 -32.88 25.63 14.55
C SER A 309 -32.50 24.62 13.47
N VAL A 310 -31.22 24.28 13.40
CA VAL A 310 -30.67 23.38 12.38
C VAL A 310 -29.65 22.44 13.00
N SER A 311 -29.61 21.21 12.50
CA SER A 311 -28.62 20.20 12.89
C SER A 311 -27.83 19.72 11.68
N ALA A 312 -26.51 19.74 11.77
CA ALA A 312 -25.59 19.15 10.81
C ALA A 312 -25.00 17.87 11.39
N PRO A 313 -25.54 16.69 11.03
CA PRO A 313 -25.06 15.41 11.51
C PRO A 313 -23.80 14.97 10.75
N LEU A 314 -22.65 15.05 11.42
CA LEU A 314 -21.36 14.57 10.94
C LEU A 314 -20.91 13.37 11.77
N SER A 315 -19.86 12.70 11.30
CA SER A 315 -19.15 11.70 12.08
C SER A 315 -17.68 11.68 11.67
N ILE A 316 -16.82 11.31 12.61
CA ILE A 316 -15.37 11.23 12.40
C ILE A 316 -14.90 9.87 12.87
N LEU A 317 -14.16 9.17 12.03
CA LEU A 317 -13.56 7.88 12.39
C LEU A 317 -12.07 8.07 12.57
N TYR A 318 -11.54 7.67 13.72
CA TYR A 318 -10.11 7.61 14.01
C TYR A 318 -9.76 6.18 14.38
N GLY A 319 -9.25 5.38 13.44
CA GLY A 319 -9.21 3.95 13.66
C GLY A 319 -8.22 3.17 12.82
N PRO A 320 -8.09 1.86 13.11
CA PRO A 320 -7.24 0.97 12.36
C PRO A 320 -7.75 0.75 10.93
N ALA A 321 -6.85 0.43 10.02
CA ALA A 321 -7.13 -0.01 8.66
C ALA A 321 -7.49 -1.51 8.62
N ASP A 322 -8.50 -1.88 9.40
CA ASP A 322 -9.05 -3.23 9.44
C ASP A 322 -10.31 -3.35 8.57
N PHE A 323 -10.31 -4.31 7.65
CA PHE A 323 -11.39 -4.48 6.68
C PHE A 323 -12.73 -4.82 7.34
N ASN A 324 -12.73 -5.75 8.32
CA ASN A 324 -13.96 -6.22 8.95
C ASN A 324 -14.57 -5.14 9.84
N MET A 325 -13.74 -4.39 10.57
CA MET A 325 -14.17 -3.24 11.38
C MET A 325 -14.79 -2.15 10.50
N LEU A 326 -14.10 -1.74 9.43
CA LEU A 326 -14.58 -0.67 8.54
C LEU A 326 -15.88 -1.05 7.81
N LYS A 327 -16.05 -2.32 7.45
CA LYS A 327 -17.25 -2.83 6.79
C LYS A 327 -18.51 -2.71 7.67
N LYS A 328 -18.38 -2.78 9.01
CA LYS A 328 -19.52 -2.71 9.94
C LYS A 328 -20.29 -1.38 9.87
N HIS A 329 -19.65 -0.32 9.39
CA HIS A 329 -20.30 0.99 9.26
C HIS A 329 -21.17 1.13 8.01
N GLU A 330 -21.10 0.21 7.05
CA GLU A 330 -21.89 0.24 5.81
C GLU A 330 -21.69 1.52 4.96
N LEU A 331 -20.61 2.26 5.21
CA LEU A 331 -20.24 3.47 4.48
C LEU A 331 -19.26 3.21 3.33
N GLY A 332 -18.86 1.95 3.10
CA GLY A 332 -17.92 1.57 2.05
C GLY A 332 -16.45 1.91 2.34
N PHE A 333 -16.10 2.18 3.60
CA PHE A 333 -14.74 2.48 4.04
C PHE A 333 -13.74 1.36 3.73
N GLU A 334 -14.20 0.11 3.77
CA GLU A 334 -13.40 -1.08 3.51
C GLU A 334 -12.85 -1.12 2.07
N LYS A 335 -13.42 -0.32 1.16
CA LYS A 335 -12.91 -0.16 -0.21
C LYS A 335 -11.56 0.54 -0.27
N LEU A 336 -11.23 1.36 0.72
CA LEU A 336 -9.95 2.09 0.79
C LEU A 336 -8.79 1.19 1.20
N ILE A 337 -9.05 0.04 1.82
CA ILE A 337 -8.03 -0.96 2.15
C ILE A 337 -7.41 -1.52 0.86
N ASN A 338 -6.09 -1.47 0.77
CA ASN A 338 -5.37 -1.99 -0.40
C ASN A 338 -5.26 -3.52 -0.35
N LEU A 339 -6.36 -4.20 -0.67
CA LEU A 339 -6.40 -5.66 -0.90
C LEU A 339 -6.07 -6.02 -2.35
N GLY A 340 -5.57 -5.09 -3.14
CA GLY A 340 -5.34 -5.25 -4.58
C GLY A 340 -5.97 -4.10 -5.35
N GLN A 341 -5.14 -3.16 -5.78
CA GLN A 341 -5.56 -1.90 -6.41
C GLN A 341 -4.67 -1.59 -7.63
N GLY A 342 -5.12 -0.67 -8.49
CA GLY A 342 -4.40 -0.29 -9.70
C GLY A 342 -4.16 -1.47 -10.65
N ALA A 343 -2.91 -1.68 -11.08
CA ALA A 343 -2.54 -2.72 -12.04
C ALA A 343 -2.81 -4.16 -11.55
N TYR A 344 -2.93 -4.36 -10.24
CA TYR A 344 -3.19 -5.66 -9.62
C TYR A 344 -4.60 -5.75 -9.01
N ALA A 345 -5.55 -4.91 -9.44
CA ALA A 345 -6.93 -4.95 -8.96
C ALA A 345 -7.61 -6.33 -9.13
N PHE A 346 -7.18 -7.14 -10.09
CA PHE A 346 -7.68 -8.49 -10.34
C PHE A 346 -7.45 -9.46 -9.16
N VAL A 347 -6.52 -9.17 -8.23
CA VAL A 347 -6.27 -10.02 -7.05
C VAL A 347 -7.17 -9.69 -5.86
N ARG A 348 -7.92 -8.59 -5.91
CA ARG A 348 -8.79 -8.18 -4.81
C ARG A 348 -9.83 -9.24 -4.41
N PRO A 349 -10.51 -9.93 -5.35
CA PRO A 349 -11.41 -11.03 -5.00
C PRO A 349 -10.66 -12.19 -4.33
N ILE A 350 -9.44 -12.51 -4.81
CA ILE A 350 -8.61 -13.57 -4.22
C ILE A 350 -8.30 -13.24 -2.75
N ASN A 351 -7.92 -12.00 -2.46
CA ASN A 351 -7.67 -11.57 -1.09
C ASN A 351 -8.91 -11.63 -0.22
N ARG A 352 -10.02 -11.08 -0.70
CA ARG A 352 -11.27 -10.99 0.07
C ARG A 352 -11.90 -12.34 0.36
N PHE A 353 -11.91 -13.24 -0.61
CA PHE A 353 -12.66 -14.50 -0.53
C PHE A 353 -11.79 -15.72 -0.21
N ILE A 354 -10.48 -15.65 -0.41
CA ILE A 354 -9.58 -16.79 -0.19
C ILE A 354 -8.56 -16.47 0.89
N VAL A 355 -7.71 -15.45 0.69
CA VAL A 355 -6.57 -15.20 1.59
C VAL A 355 -7.04 -14.81 2.99
N MET A 356 -7.97 -13.85 3.11
CA MET A 356 -8.46 -13.38 4.41
C MET A 356 -9.15 -14.49 5.21
N PRO A 357 -10.17 -15.21 4.69
CA PRO A 357 -10.83 -16.26 5.47
C PRO A 357 -9.90 -17.40 5.86
N VAL A 358 -8.99 -17.80 4.96
CA VAL A 358 -8.01 -18.85 5.26
C VAL A 358 -7.01 -18.37 6.31
N PHE A 359 -6.55 -17.12 6.24
CA PHE A 359 -5.66 -16.56 7.25
C PHE A 359 -6.34 -16.46 8.62
N ASP A 360 -7.60 -16.01 8.68
CA ASP A 360 -8.38 -15.93 9.92
C ASP A 360 -8.60 -17.32 10.55
N PHE A 361 -8.90 -18.33 9.72
CA PHE A 361 -9.00 -19.72 10.15
C PHE A 361 -7.67 -20.27 10.67
N ILE A 362 -6.57 -20.02 9.97
CA ILE A 362 -5.25 -20.47 10.43
C ILE A 362 -4.87 -19.75 11.72
N ARG A 363 -5.18 -18.46 11.85
CA ARG A 363 -4.94 -17.68 13.05
C ARG A 363 -5.69 -18.26 14.27
N SER A 364 -6.90 -18.77 14.09
CA SER A 364 -7.63 -19.40 15.20
C SER A 364 -6.96 -20.70 15.68
N ILE A 365 -6.20 -21.40 14.82
CA ILE A 365 -5.52 -22.66 15.15
C ILE A 365 -4.07 -22.43 15.61
N SER A 366 -3.36 -21.49 14.99
CA SER A 366 -1.93 -21.20 15.25
C SER A 366 -1.70 -20.36 16.51
N GLY A 367 -2.78 -19.98 17.22
CA GLY A 367 -2.74 -19.23 18.46
C GLY A 367 -2.14 -17.83 18.26
N SER A 368 -1.16 -17.47 19.09
CA SER A 368 -0.58 -16.13 19.09
C SER A 368 0.58 -15.94 18.09
N SER A 369 1.08 -17.01 17.46
CA SER A 369 2.26 -16.91 16.57
C SER A 369 1.86 -16.67 15.11
N LEU A 370 1.83 -15.40 14.71
CA LEU A 370 1.49 -15.04 13.32
C LEU A 370 2.54 -15.46 12.29
N GLY A 371 3.80 -15.64 12.69
CA GLY A 371 4.81 -16.19 11.79
C GLY A 371 4.56 -17.66 11.43
N LEU A 372 4.07 -18.46 12.40
CA LEU A 372 3.59 -19.81 12.11
C LEU A 372 2.31 -19.81 11.28
N ALA A 373 1.41 -18.85 11.51
CA ALA A 373 0.21 -18.68 10.68
C ALA A 373 0.57 -18.45 9.21
N ILE A 374 1.56 -17.58 8.94
CA ILE A 374 2.09 -17.34 7.58
C ILE A 374 2.70 -18.62 7.00
N ALA A 375 3.48 -19.38 7.78
CA ALA A 375 4.09 -20.63 7.32
C ALA A 375 3.02 -21.69 6.95
N LEU A 376 2.00 -21.86 7.79
CA LEU A 376 0.87 -22.77 7.52
C LEU A 376 0.06 -22.33 6.30
N LEU A 377 -0.20 -21.02 6.15
CA LEU A 377 -0.84 -20.47 4.96
C LEU A 377 -0.04 -20.82 3.70
N THR A 378 1.29 -20.68 3.78
CA THR A 378 2.20 -21.03 2.70
C THR A 378 2.12 -22.52 2.34
N ILE A 379 2.09 -23.40 3.33
CA ILE A 379 1.95 -24.85 3.14
C ILE A 379 0.65 -25.16 2.43
N ILE A 380 -0.48 -24.62 2.88
CA ILE A 380 -1.80 -24.86 2.26
C ILE A 380 -1.79 -24.40 0.80
N ILE A 381 -1.30 -23.18 0.52
CA ILE A 381 -1.20 -22.66 -0.85
C ILE A 381 -0.33 -23.58 -1.71
N ARG A 382 0.82 -24.03 -1.19
CA ARG A 382 1.72 -24.92 -1.92
C ARG A 382 1.12 -26.31 -2.16
N LEU A 383 0.38 -26.86 -1.20
CA LEU A 383 -0.32 -28.13 -1.36
C LEU A 383 -1.40 -28.06 -2.44
N VAL A 384 -2.18 -26.98 -2.48
CA VAL A 384 -3.21 -26.76 -3.52
C VAL A 384 -2.57 -26.66 -4.92
N ILE A 385 -1.42 -26.01 -5.04
CA ILE A 385 -0.69 -25.86 -6.31
C ILE A 385 0.16 -27.11 -6.63
N SER A 386 0.36 -28.02 -5.67
CA SER A 386 1.27 -29.15 -5.80
C SER A 386 1.00 -30.05 -7.01
N PRO A 387 -0.25 -30.36 -7.42
CA PRO A 387 -0.49 -31.18 -8.60
C PRO A 387 0.02 -30.50 -9.88
N LEU A 388 -0.14 -29.18 -9.96
CA LEU A 388 0.36 -28.38 -11.06
C LEU A 388 1.89 -28.33 -11.06
N THR A 389 2.51 -28.15 -9.89
CA THR A 389 3.99 -28.20 -9.78
C THR A 389 4.54 -29.56 -10.19
N TYR A 390 3.86 -30.66 -9.85
CA TYR A 390 4.25 -32.00 -10.24
C TYR A 390 4.29 -32.17 -11.76
N THR A 391 3.24 -31.72 -12.46
CA THR A 391 3.21 -31.78 -13.94
C THR A 391 4.32 -30.94 -14.60
N SER A 392 4.68 -29.82 -13.99
CA SER A 392 5.81 -28.99 -14.41
C SER A 392 7.15 -29.71 -14.22
N TYR A 393 7.38 -30.31 -13.05
CA TYR A 393 8.60 -31.08 -12.80
C TYR A 393 8.72 -32.31 -13.70
N LEU A 394 7.62 -33.02 -13.95
CA LEU A 394 7.59 -34.13 -14.90
C LEU A 394 7.94 -33.67 -16.33
N SER A 395 7.44 -32.50 -16.75
CA SER A 395 7.77 -31.91 -18.04
C SER A 395 9.25 -31.53 -18.13
N GLY A 396 9.81 -30.96 -17.05
CA GLY A 396 11.25 -30.66 -16.95
C GLY A 396 12.13 -31.92 -16.98
N ALA A 397 11.68 -33.01 -16.38
CA ALA A 397 12.41 -34.28 -16.41
C ALA A 397 12.43 -34.89 -17.82
N LYS A 398 11.30 -34.86 -18.53
CA LYS A 398 11.25 -35.25 -19.95
C LYS A 398 12.16 -34.37 -20.80
N MET A 399 12.19 -33.06 -20.53
CA MET A 399 13.07 -32.13 -21.22
C MET A 399 14.55 -32.47 -21.03
N LYS A 400 14.94 -32.83 -19.80
CA LYS A 400 16.30 -33.31 -19.48
C LYS A 400 16.69 -34.52 -20.31
N MET A 401 15.78 -35.47 -20.54
CA MET A 401 16.01 -36.65 -21.40
C MET A 401 16.18 -36.30 -22.89
N LEU A 402 15.56 -35.22 -23.38
CA LEU A 402 15.69 -34.78 -24.77
C LEU A 402 16.93 -33.92 -25.03
N ARG A 403 17.63 -33.43 -24.01
CA ARG A 403 18.85 -32.61 -24.14
C ARG A 403 19.90 -33.16 -25.10
N PRO A 404 20.28 -34.45 -25.07
CA PRO A 404 21.26 -34.99 -26.02
C PRO A 404 20.78 -34.90 -27.47
N GLU A 405 19.49 -35.08 -27.73
CA GLU A 405 18.91 -34.94 -29.07
C GLU A 405 18.86 -33.47 -29.52
N ILE A 406 18.56 -32.55 -28.61
CA ILE A 406 18.63 -31.09 -28.88
C ILE A 406 20.08 -30.67 -29.20
N ALA A 407 21.08 -31.22 -28.50
CA ALA A 407 22.49 -30.94 -28.76
C ALA A 407 22.91 -31.40 -30.16
N LYS A 408 22.54 -32.62 -30.56
CA LYS A 408 22.76 -33.14 -31.92
C LYS A 408 22.07 -32.27 -32.98
N LEU A 409 20.90 -31.74 -32.67
CA LEU A 409 20.17 -30.85 -33.56
C LEU A 409 20.92 -29.53 -33.77
N LYS A 410 21.49 -28.97 -32.70
CA LYS A 410 22.33 -27.77 -32.77
C LYS A 410 23.62 -28.01 -33.56
N GLU A 411 24.26 -29.16 -33.39
CA GLU A 411 25.43 -29.56 -34.19
C GLU A 411 25.10 -29.68 -35.68
N LYS A 412 23.91 -30.23 -36.01
CA LYS A 412 23.49 -30.45 -37.40
C LYS A 412 23.11 -29.16 -38.14
N TYR A 413 22.43 -28.22 -37.49
CA TYR A 413 21.89 -27.01 -38.14
C TYR A 413 22.71 -25.73 -37.85
N GLY A 414 23.70 -25.81 -36.97
CA GLY A 414 24.71 -24.76 -36.76
C GLY A 414 24.12 -23.38 -36.43
N SER A 415 24.29 -22.42 -37.33
CA SER A 415 23.88 -21.02 -37.16
C SER A 415 22.44 -20.72 -37.59
N ASP A 416 21.71 -21.66 -38.21
CA ASP A 416 20.32 -21.46 -38.61
C ASP A 416 19.36 -21.63 -37.41
N GLN A 417 19.29 -20.57 -36.59
CA GLN A 417 18.42 -20.49 -35.41
C GLN A 417 16.94 -20.73 -35.74
N GLN A 418 16.48 -20.39 -36.95
CA GLN A 418 15.10 -20.61 -37.36
C GLN A 418 14.83 -22.10 -37.56
N GLN A 419 15.71 -22.80 -38.27
CA GLN A 419 15.59 -24.25 -38.46
C GLN A 419 15.77 -25.03 -37.14
N ILE A 420 16.72 -24.61 -36.30
CA ILE A 420 16.90 -25.20 -34.96
C ILE A 420 15.61 -25.12 -34.16
N SER A 421 14.97 -23.95 -34.12
CA SER A 421 13.71 -23.75 -33.37
C SER A 421 12.56 -24.62 -33.91
N VAL A 422 12.42 -24.74 -35.24
CA VAL A 422 11.38 -25.56 -35.89
C VAL A 422 11.55 -27.04 -35.58
N GLU A 423 12.76 -27.57 -35.78
CA GLU A 423 13.04 -28.99 -35.56
C GLU A 423 13.06 -29.33 -34.06
N GLN A 424 13.49 -28.41 -33.18
CA GLN A 424 13.36 -28.56 -31.73
C GLN A 424 11.88 -28.64 -31.30
N MET A 425 11.00 -27.84 -31.90
CA MET A 425 9.57 -27.93 -31.64
C MET A 425 8.97 -29.25 -32.13
N LYS A 426 9.42 -29.73 -33.30
CA LYS A 426 9.03 -31.05 -33.83
C LYS A 426 9.46 -32.18 -32.90
N LEU A 427 10.69 -32.12 -32.38
CA LEU A 427 11.23 -33.05 -31.40
C LEU A 427 10.38 -33.11 -30.12
N PHE A 428 10.02 -31.94 -29.58
CA PHE A 428 9.14 -31.84 -28.41
C PHE A 428 7.75 -32.44 -28.70
N ARG A 429 7.21 -32.21 -29.89
CA ARG A 429 5.94 -32.79 -30.34
C ARG A 429 6.01 -34.31 -30.43
N GLU A 430 7.05 -34.86 -31.04
CA GLU A 430 7.24 -36.31 -31.17
C GLU A 430 7.33 -36.96 -29.78
N ALA A 431 8.12 -36.37 -28.88
CA ALA A 431 8.28 -36.84 -27.51
C ALA A 431 7.05 -36.59 -26.60
N GLY A 432 6.09 -35.77 -27.03
CA GLY A 432 4.90 -35.42 -26.23
C GLY A 432 5.24 -34.56 -25.00
N VAL A 433 6.19 -33.64 -25.16
CA VAL A 433 6.65 -32.71 -24.12
C VAL A 433 6.13 -31.31 -24.43
N ASN A 434 5.52 -30.65 -23.45
CA ASN A 434 5.13 -29.25 -23.57
C ASN A 434 6.24 -28.35 -23.02
N PRO A 435 6.95 -27.56 -23.85
CA PRO A 435 8.03 -26.68 -23.38
C PRO A 435 7.53 -25.59 -22.42
N LEU A 436 6.25 -25.20 -22.51
CA LEU A 436 5.64 -24.23 -21.59
C LEU A 436 5.16 -24.87 -20.29
N GLY A 437 5.10 -26.21 -20.20
CA GLY A 437 4.68 -26.91 -18.99
C GLY A 437 5.51 -26.54 -17.75
N GLY A 438 6.77 -26.16 -17.95
CA GLY A 438 7.69 -25.74 -16.89
C GLY A 438 7.40 -24.35 -16.29
N CYS A 439 6.75 -23.45 -17.03
CA CYS A 439 6.48 -22.08 -16.58
C CYS A 439 5.04 -21.87 -16.06
N ILE A 440 4.15 -22.85 -16.24
CA ILE A 440 2.76 -22.76 -15.77
C ILE A 440 2.66 -22.50 -14.26
N PRO A 441 3.43 -23.17 -13.39
CA PRO A 441 3.39 -22.86 -11.95
C PRO A 441 3.86 -21.44 -11.64
N ALA A 442 4.87 -20.95 -12.36
CA ALA A 442 5.36 -19.58 -12.18
C ALA A 442 4.30 -18.54 -12.57
N LEU A 443 3.53 -18.80 -13.64
CA LEU A 443 2.44 -17.92 -14.07
C LEU A 443 1.32 -17.86 -13.03
N LEU A 444 0.91 -19.01 -12.46
CA LEU A 444 -0.08 -19.07 -11.39
C LEU A 444 0.42 -18.42 -10.08
N GLN A 445 1.74 -18.43 -9.85
CA GLN A 445 2.35 -17.81 -8.68
C GLN A 445 2.24 -16.27 -8.71
N ILE A 446 2.19 -15.64 -9.88
CA ILE A 446 2.15 -14.17 -10.01
C ILE A 446 0.91 -13.56 -9.32
N PRO A 447 -0.34 -13.99 -9.62
CA PRO A 447 -1.53 -13.53 -8.89
C PRO A 447 -1.43 -13.76 -7.37
N ILE A 448 -0.90 -14.90 -6.95
CA ILE A 448 -0.79 -15.27 -5.53
C ILE A 448 0.22 -14.37 -4.81
N PHE A 449 1.33 -14.07 -5.47
CA PHE A 449 2.33 -13.14 -4.95
C PHE A 449 1.72 -11.75 -4.75
N PHE A 450 1.02 -11.20 -5.75
CA PHE A 450 0.39 -9.88 -5.63
C PHE A 450 -0.74 -9.86 -4.59
N ALA A 451 -1.50 -10.95 -4.47
CA ALA A 451 -2.51 -11.13 -3.44
C ALA A 451 -1.87 -11.02 -2.04
N LEU A 452 -0.88 -11.86 -1.75
CA LEU A 452 -0.19 -11.89 -0.45
C LEU A 452 0.60 -10.61 -0.18
N TYR A 453 1.25 -10.03 -1.19
CA TYR A 453 1.90 -8.73 -1.08
C TYR A 453 0.92 -7.66 -0.59
N SER A 454 -0.25 -7.55 -1.25
CA SER A 454 -1.27 -6.55 -0.89
C SER A 454 -1.86 -6.84 0.49
N PHE A 455 -2.13 -8.10 0.78
CA PHE A 455 -2.68 -8.54 2.07
C PHE A 455 -1.72 -8.27 3.23
N PHE A 456 -0.48 -8.75 3.19
CA PHE A 456 0.49 -8.53 4.26
C PHE A 456 0.91 -7.07 4.42
N SER A 457 0.85 -6.28 3.34
CA SER A 457 1.16 -4.85 3.41
C SER A 457 0.05 -4.02 4.08
N SER A 458 -1.20 -4.49 4.02
CA SER A 458 -2.39 -3.78 4.55
C SER A 458 -2.94 -4.34 5.86
N THR A 459 -2.59 -5.58 6.22
CA THR A 459 -3.16 -6.25 7.39
C THR A 459 -2.55 -5.73 8.68
N ILE A 460 -3.34 -4.96 9.44
CA ILE A 460 -2.92 -4.42 10.75
C ILE A 460 -2.62 -5.51 11.78
N ALA A 461 -3.21 -6.70 11.64
CA ALA A 461 -2.94 -7.80 12.56
C ALA A 461 -1.46 -8.20 12.64
N LEU A 462 -0.67 -7.98 11.59
CA LEU A 462 0.76 -8.28 11.57
C LEU A 462 1.62 -7.19 12.23
N ARG A 463 1.06 -6.02 12.48
CA ARG A 463 1.78 -4.86 13.00
C ARG A 463 2.22 -5.10 14.44
N GLY A 464 3.51 -4.90 14.73
CA GLY A 464 4.10 -5.09 16.05
C GLY A 464 4.18 -6.54 16.50
N GLN A 465 4.01 -7.51 15.59
CA GLN A 465 4.06 -8.92 15.91
C GLN A 465 5.45 -9.48 15.61
N SER A 466 6.14 -9.96 16.65
CA SER A 466 7.49 -10.51 16.54
C SER A 466 7.48 -11.97 16.11
N PHE A 467 8.46 -12.37 15.31
CA PHE A 467 8.70 -13.77 14.98
C PHE A 467 10.18 -14.05 14.68
N LEU A 468 10.75 -15.06 15.32
CA LEU A 468 12.18 -15.38 15.28
C LEU A 468 13.01 -14.12 15.62
N TRP A 469 13.84 -13.64 14.70
CA TRP A 469 14.65 -12.42 14.86
C TRP A 469 13.95 -11.14 14.39
N ALA A 470 12.78 -11.24 13.74
CA ALA A 470 12.05 -10.08 13.26
C ALA A 470 11.20 -9.49 14.40
N PRO A 471 11.43 -8.25 14.82
CA PRO A 471 10.64 -7.63 15.88
C PRO A 471 9.22 -7.27 15.42
N ASP A 472 9.01 -7.06 14.11
CA ASP A 472 7.72 -6.71 13.53
C ASP A 472 7.58 -7.34 12.13
N LEU A 473 6.61 -8.26 11.99
CA LEU A 473 6.27 -8.93 10.73
C LEU A 473 5.78 -7.97 9.63
N SER A 474 5.28 -6.80 10.02
CA SER A 474 4.82 -5.77 9.10
C SER A 474 5.94 -4.83 8.62
N ALA A 475 7.07 -4.75 9.32
CA ALA A 475 8.24 -3.98 8.92
C ALA A 475 9.31 -4.91 8.31
N SER A 476 10.35 -4.32 7.71
CA SER A 476 11.53 -5.09 7.32
C SER A 476 12.30 -5.56 8.55
N ASP A 477 12.83 -6.79 8.53
CA ASP A 477 13.60 -7.35 9.64
C ASP A 477 15.03 -6.80 9.62
N THR A 478 15.19 -5.56 10.11
CA THR A 478 16.46 -4.81 10.10
C THR A 478 17.54 -5.37 11.05
N VAL A 479 18.01 -6.60 10.80
CA VAL A 479 19.02 -7.29 11.63
C VAL A 479 20.41 -6.67 11.44
N ILE A 480 20.83 -6.46 10.19
CA ILE A 480 22.15 -5.88 9.87
C ILE A 480 21.94 -4.43 9.47
N LYS A 481 22.47 -3.48 10.24
CA LYS A 481 22.41 -2.03 9.93
C LYS A 481 23.79 -1.55 9.50
N PHE A 482 23.88 -0.90 8.34
CA PHE A 482 25.15 -0.45 7.78
C PHE A 482 25.62 0.90 8.35
N GLY A 483 24.72 1.69 8.95
CA GLY A 483 25.03 3.04 9.45
C GLY A 483 25.15 4.12 8.35
N PHE A 484 25.21 3.71 7.08
CA PHE A 484 25.14 4.55 5.89
C PHE A 484 24.15 3.95 4.89
N ASN A 485 23.63 4.77 3.97
CA ASN A 485 22.66 4.32 2.98
C ASN A 485 23.41 3.79 1.74
N LEU A 486 23.44 2.47 1.56
CA LEU A 486 24.01 1.86 0.36
C LEU A 486 23.04 2.04 -0.83
N PRO A 487 23.55 2.39 -2.02
CA PRO A 487 22.74 2.36 -3.23
C PRO A 487 22.07 0.99 -3.38
N LEU A 488 20.79 0.99 -3.77
CA LEU A 488 19.94 -0.20 -4.00
C LEU A 488 19.48 -0.94 -2.73
N ILE A 489 20.41 -1.34 -1.85
CA ILE A 489 20.09 -2.17 -0.67
C ILE A 489 19.39 -1.34 0.41
N GLY A 490 19.79 -0.08 0.60
CA GLY A 490 19.29 0.77 1.68
C GLY A 490 20.27 0.85 2.86
N SER A 491 19.75 1.24 4.03
CA SER A 491 20.53 1.38 5.27
C SER A 491 20.69 0.10 6.08
N HIS A 492 20.02 -0.99 5.67
CA HIS A 492 19.98 -2.25 6.39
C HIS A 492 19.94 -3.44 5.42
N LEU A 493 20.15 -4.64 5.95
CA LEU A 493 19.96 -5.91 5.26
C LEU A 493 19.13 -6.85 6.12
N SER A 494 18.05 -7.34 5.50
CA SER A 494 17.03 -8.19 6.10
C SER A 494 17.41 -9.66 5.99
N LEU A 495 17.40 -10.39 7.11
CA LEU A 495 17.87 -11.78 7.16
C LEU A 495 16.86 -12.73 6.50
N PHE A 496 15.55 -12.50 6.63
CA PHE A 496 14.55 -13.23 5.85
C PHE A 496 14.69 -12.97 4.34
N THR A 497 15.10 -11.78 3.94
CA THR A 497 15.41 -11.49 2.53
C THR A 497 16.61 -12.29 2.05
N ILE A 498 17.70 -12.37 2.84
CA ILE A 498 18.85 -13.22 2.52
C ILE A 498 18.40 -14.68 2.39
N ALA A 499 17.62 -15.19 3.35
CA ALA A 499 17.12 -16.57 3.31
C ALA A 499 16.27 -16.83 2.06
N ALA A 500 15.38 -15.91 1.69
CA ALA A 500 14.60 -15.97 0.45
C ALA A 500 15.51 -16.01 -0.80
N VAL A 501 16.55 -15.18 -0.85
CA VAL A 501 17.49 -15.12 -1.98
C VAL A 501 18.32 -16.41 -2.08
N VAL A 502 18.86 -16.89 -0.97
CA VAL A 502 19.65 -18.13 -0.91
C VAL A 502 18.81 -19.33 -1.33
N THR A 503 17.60 -19.46 -0.78
CA THR A 503 16.70 -20.57 -1.14
C THR A 503 16.27 -20.51 -2.60
N SER A 504 15.98 -19.31 -3.14
CA SER A 504 15.72 -19.15 -4.59
C SER A 504 16.93 -19.51 -5.45
N PHE A 505 18.13 -19.11 -5.03
CA PHE A 505 19.36 -19.46 -5.74
C PHE A 505 19.58 -20.98 -5.74
N LEU A 506 19.33 -21.66 -4.61
CA LEU A 506 19.38 -23.12 -4.54
C LEU A 506 18.36 -23.79 -5.48
N ILE A 507 17.13 -23.26 -5.58
CA ILE A 507 16.13 -23.74 -6.54
C ILE A 507 16.65 -23.58 -7.97
N SER A 508 17.24 -22.43 -8.30
CA SER A 508 17.80 -22.16 -9.63
C SER A 508 18.94 -23.12 -9.98
N VAL A 509 19.87 -23.36 -9.04
CA VAL A 509 20.96 -24.33 -9.21
C VAL A 509 20.40 -25.73 -9.45
N TYR A 510 19.45 -26.18 -8.62
CA TYR A 510 18.90 -27.53 -8.72
C TYR A 510 18.04 -27.73 -9.98
N SER A 511 17.35 -26.68 -10.43
CA SER A 511 16.48 -26.69 -11.61
C SER A 511 17.20 -26.45 -12.94
N MET A 512 18.48 -26.02 -12.93
CA MET A 512 19.23 -25.71 -14.15
C MET A 512 19.33 -26.88 -15.12
N SER A 513 19.32 -28.11 -14.60
CA SER A 513 19.35 -29.33 -15.40
C SER A 513 18.05 -29.63 -16.15
N MET A 514 16.99 -28.85 -15.90
CA MET A 514 15.65 -29.02 -16.48
C MET A 514 15.24 -27.90 -17.46
N SER A 515 16.02 -26.81 -17.56
CA SER A 515 15.70 -25.69 -18.46
C SER A 515 15.82 -26.08 -19.95
N PRO A 516 14.86 -25.71 -20.83
CA PRO A 516 14.76 -26.21 -22.21
C PRO A 516 15.81 -25.69 -23.19
N ASP A 517 16.40 -24.53 -22.93
CA ASP A 517 17.38 -23.92 -23.82
C ASP A 517 18.48 -23.19 -23.04
N GLN A 518 19.73 -23.59 -23.30
CA GLN A 518 20.93 -22.97 -22.74
C GLN A 518 21.83 -22.35 -23.82
N SER A 519 21.41 -22.31 -25.11
CA SER A 519 22.28 -21.71 -26.15
C SER A 519 22.36 -20.20 -26.06
N ASN A 520 21.34 -19.54 -25.50
CA ASN A 520 21.43 -18.11 -25.21
C ASN A 520 22.07 -17.92 -23.82
N PRO A 521 23.27 -17.31 -23.72
CA PRO A 521 23.91 -17.04 -22.43
C PRO A 521 23.02 -16.25 -21.48
N ALA A 522 22.19 -15.33 -22.00
CA ALA A 522 21.26 -14.56 -21.17
C ALA A 522 20.23 -15.47 -20.48
N MET A 523 19.61 -16.40 -21.20
CA MET A 523 18.63 -17.35 -20.65
C MET A 523 19.26 -18.35 -19.68
N LYS A 524 20.55 -18.70 -19.89
CA LYS A 524 21.31 -19.58 -19.00
C LYS A 524 21.61 -18.93 -17.65
N TYR A 525 21.97 -17.65 -17.63
CA TYR A 525 22.38 -16.94 -16.41
C TYR A 525 21.26 -16.21 -15.69
N MET A 526 20.17 -15.86 -16.39
CA MET A 526 19.04 -15.13 -15.79
C MET A 526 18.51 -15.77 -14.50
N PRO A 527 18.30 -17.10 -14.41
CA PRO A 527 17.81 -17.73 -13.17
C PRO A 527 18.78 -17.61 -11.98
N TYR A 528 20.08 -17.41 -12.22
CA TYR A 528 21.08 -17.24 -11.16
C TYR A 528 21.19 -15.80 -10.68
N ILE A 529 21.04 -14.85 -11.59
CA ILE A 529 21.12 -13.42 -11.29
C ILE A 529 19.82 -12.92 -10.65
N PHE A 530 18.67 -13.44 -11.11
CA PHE A 530 17.35 -12.98 -10.68
C PHE A 530 17.10 -13.05 -9.16
N PRO A 531 17.50 -14.11 -8.43
CA PRO A 531 17.41 -14.13 -6.97
C PRO A 531 18.15 -12.96 -6.30
N PHE A 532 19.36 -12.61 -6.78
CA PHE A 532 20.09 -11.46 -6.24
C PHE A 532 19.44 -10.12 -6.60
N PHE A 533 18.80 -10.03 -7.77
CA PHE A 533 17.99 -8.86 -8.12
C PHE A 533 16.79 -8.69 -7.17
N LEU A 534 16.14 -9.79 -6.78
CA LEU A 534 15.04 -9.76 -5.81
C LEU A 534 15.47 -9.23 -4.43
N LEU A 535 16.75 -9.37 -4.05
CA LEU A 535 17.28 -8.81 -2.80
C LEU A 535 16.97 -7.31 -2.70
N PHE A 536 17.23 -6.54 -3.76
CA PHE A 536 17.04 -5.08 -3.76
C PHE A 536 15.57 -4.67 -3.62
N ILE A 537 14.65 -5.52 -4.10
CA ILE A 537 13.21 -5.30 -3.98
C ILE A 537 12.74 -5.72 -2.58
N PHE A 538 13.01 -6.96 -2.21
CA PHE A 538 12.50 -7.60 -0.99
C PHE A 538 13.06 -6.98 0.28
N ASN A 539 14.23 -6.37 0.24
CA ASN A 539 14.82 -5.72 1.42
C ASN A 539 13.97 -4.55 1.94
N ARG A 540 13.13 -3.95 1.09
CA ARG A 540 12.20 -2.86 1.47
C ARG A 540 10.78 -3.33 1.77
N LEU A 541 10.54 -4.64 1.67
CA LEU A 541 9.22 -5.21 1.85
C LEU A 541 9.01 -5.69 3.29
N PRO A 542 7.75 -5.89 3.70
CA PRO A 542 7.44 -6.47 5.01
C PRO A 542 8.08 -7.85 5.18
N SER A 543 8.63 -8.11 6.37
CA SER A 543 9.27 -9.39 6.70
C SER A 543 8.29 -10.57 6.63
N ALA A 544 6.99 -10.36 6.84
CA ALA A 544 5.95 -11.36 6.59
C ALA A 544 5.98 -11.91 5.15
N LEU A 545 6.22 -11.05 4.17
CA LEU A 545 6.24 -11.45 2.76
C LEU A 545 7.53 -12.20 2.42
N THR A 546 8.67 -11.75 2.92
CA THR A 546 9.96 -12.42 2.70
C THR A 546 10.05 -13.74 3.47
N TRP A 547 9.41 -13.82 4.64
CA TRP A 547 9.21 -15.06 5.38
C TRP A 547 8.32 -16.04 4.61
N TYR A 548 7.15 -15.60 4.13
CA TYR A 548 6.30 -16.39 3.23
C TYR A 548 7.13 -16.96 2.07
N TYR A 549 7.91 -16.11 1.40
CA TYR A 549 8.69 -16.52 0.25
C TYR A 549 9.79 -17.54 0.61
N THR A 550 10.43 -17.37 1.77
CA THR A 550 11.41 -18.32 2.31
C THR A 550 10.78 -19.69 2.55
N VAL A 551 9.67 -19.76 3.30
CA VAL A 551 8.94 -21.01 3.56
C VAL A 551 8.49 -21.65 2.23
N SER A 552 8.00 -20.83 1.32
CA SER A 552 7.52 -21.22 0.01
C SER A 552 8.63 -21.87 -0.82
N ASN A 553 9.83 -21.31 -0.79
CA ASN A 553 11.01 -21.86 -1.46
C ASN A 553 11.51 -23.15 -0.80
N VAL A 554 11.53 -23.22 0.52
CA VAL A 554 11.92 -24.45 1.25
C VAL A 554 10.99 -25.61 0.90
N ILE A 555 9.68 -25.38 0.88
CA ILE A 555 8.69 -26.37 0.43
C ILE A 555 8.96 -26.75 -1.04
N THR A 556 9.24 -25.78 -1.90
CA THR A 556 9.55 -26.03 -3.31
C THR A 556 10.78 -26.93 -3.46
N LEU A 557 11.86 -26.67 -2.72
CA LEU A 557 13.05 -27.52 -2.69
C LEU A 557 12.74 -28.92 -2.18
N GLY A 558 11.95 -29.05 -1.12
CA GLY A 558 11.51 -30.33 -0.58
C GLY A 558 10.69 -31.14 -1.59
N LEU A 559 9.68 -30.52 -2.22
CA LEU A 559 8.87 -31.15 -3.27
C LEU A 559 9.74 -31.56 -4.46
N GLN A 560 10.65 -30.70 -4.90
CA GLN A 560 11.53 -31.00 -6.02
C GLN A 560 12.46 -32.18 -5.70
N PHE A 561 13.04 -32.21 -4.51
CA PHE A 561 13.88 -33.30 -4.03
C PHE A 561 13.11 -34.62 -3.99
N VAL A 562 11.89 -34.62 -3.41
CA VAL A 562 11.04 -35.81 -3.33
C VAL A 562 10.63 -36.29 -4.73
N ILE A 563 10.18 -35.39 -5.59
CA ILE A 563 9.70 -35.73 -6.93
C ILE A 563 10.85 -36.28 -7.79
N GLN A 564 12.02 -35.65 -7.77
CA GLN A 564 13.15 -36.08 -8.60
C GLN A 564 13.78 -37.40 -8.13
N ASN A 565 13.88 -37.62 -6.81
CA ASN A 565 14.60 -38.79 -6.29
C ASN A 565 13.69 -39.99 -6.03
N TYR A 566 12.41 -39.79 -5.69
CA TYR A 566 11.51 -40.88 -5.27
C TYR A 566 10.34 -41.13 -6.23
N ILE A 567 9.93 -40.15 -7.04
CA ILE A 567 8.73 -40.27 -7.90
C ILE A 567 9.09 -40.44 -9.38
N ILE A 568 10.14 -39.76 -9.84
CA ILE A 568 10.55 -39.81 -11.25
C ILE A 568 11.41 -41.05 -11.51
N ASP A 569 10.77 -42.02 -12.15
CA ASP A 569 11.41 -43.21 -12.73
C ASP A 569 11.83 -42.89 -14.18
N HIS A 570 13.14 -42.81 -14.42
CA HIS A 570 13.71 -42.38 -15.70
C HIS A 570 13.40 -43.37 -16.83
N ASP A 571 13.34 -44.67 -16.53
CA ASP A 571 13.08 -45.71 -17.52
C ASP A 571 11.62 -45.68 -17.97
N LYS A 572 10.69 -45.46 -17.02
CA LYS A 572 9.27 -45.26 -17.36
C LYS A 572 9.05 -43.99 -18.20
N ILE A 573 9.84 -42.94 -17.98
CA ILE A 573 9.77 -41.72 -18.80
C ILE A 573 10.23 -42.00 -20.23
N LEU A 574 11.37 -42.68 -20.42
CA LEU A 574 11.87 -43.05 -21.75
C LEU A 574 10.90 -43.95 -22.51
N ALA A 575 10.38 -44.99 -21.85
CA ALA A 575 9.37 -45.88 -22.44
C ALA A 575 8.11 -45.10 -22.88
N LYS A 576 7.69 -44.10 -22.10
CA LYS A 576 6.54 -43.25 -22.43
C LYS A 576 6.84 -42.28 -23.58
N ILE A 577 8.06 -41.78 -23.70
CA ILE A 577 8.51 -40.96 -24.85
C ILE A 577 8.51 -41.83 -26.12
N GLU A 578 9.04 -43.05 -26.07
CA GLU A 578 9.05 -43.97 -27.21
C GLU A 578 7.65 -44.42 -27.63
N GLN A 579 6.76 -44.74 -26.67
CA GLN A 579 5.36 -45.01 -26.98
C GLN A 579 4.67 -43.79 -27.61
N ASN A 580 4.96 -42.58 -27.15
CA ASN A 580 4.40 -41.36 -27.72
C ASN A 580 4.91 -41.07 -29.14
N ARG A 581 6.12 -41.52 -29.49
CA ARG A 581 6.66 -41.48 -30.86
C ARG A 581 5.94 -42.45 -31.80
N LYS A 582 5.51 -43.60 -31.28
CA LYS A 582 4.79 -44.64 -32.05
C LYS A 582 3.32 -44.31 -32.33
N LYS A 583 2.73 -43.34 -31.63
CA LYS A 583 1.32 -42.95 -31.83
C LYS A 583 1.17 -41.95 -32.98
N PRO A 584 0.28 -42.18 -33.97
CA PRO A 584 -0.03 -41.17 -34.98
C PRO A 584 -0.70 -39.97 -34.31
N LYS A 585 -0.14 -38.77 -34.48
CA LYS A 585 -0.69 -37.54 -33.88
C LYS A 585 -1.36 -36.68 -34.94
N ALA A 586 -2.64 -36.38 -34.73
CA ALA A 586 -3.38 -35.42 -35.54
C ALA A 586 -2.82 -34.00 -35.32
N LYS A 587 -2.68 -33.22 -36.41
CA LYS A 587 -2.26 -31.81 -36.34
C LYS A 587 -3.38 -30.97 -35.70
N SER A 588 -3.02 -30.07 -34.79
CA SER A 588 -3.96 -29.08 -34.23
C SER A 588 -4.15 -27.91 -35.20
N LYS A 589 -5.37 -27.33 -35.27
CA LYS A 589 -5.70 -26.18 -36.14
C LYS A 589 -4.78 -24.97 -35.96
N TRP A 590 -4.24 -24.75 -34.75
CA TRP A 590 -3.27 -23.68 -34.50
C TRP A 590 -1.90 -23.98 -35.14
N GLN A 591 -1.54 -25.26 -35.22
CA GLN A 591 -0.26 -25.73 -35.79
C GLN A 591 -0.27 -25.61 -37.32
N GLU A 592 -1.39 -25.91 -37.98
CA GLU A 592 -1.55 -25.68 -39.41
C GLU A 592 -1.40 -24.19 -39.75
N ARG A 593 -1.96 -23.29 -38.92
CA ARG A 593 -1.79 -21.84 -39.09
C ARG A 593 -0.34 -21.38 -38.93
N MET A 594 0.42 -21.96 -38.00
CA MET A 594 1.84 -21.64 -37.83
C MET A 594 2.71 -22.13 -39.00
N GLU A 595 2.47 -23.35 -39.50
CA GLU A 595 3.16 -23.88 -40.68
C GLU A 595 2.83 -23.05 -41.95
N GLN A 596 1.58 -22.59 -42.09
CA GLN A 596 1.15 -21.69 -43.16
C GLN A 596 1.84 -20.32 -43.08
N MET A 597 1.95 -19.73 -41.88
CA MET A 597 2.67 -18.46 -41.70
C MET A 597 4.16 -18.60 -42.02
N GLN A 598 4.81 -19.69 -41.61
CA GLN A 598 6.22 -19.93 -41.91
C GLN A 598 6.48 -20.17 -43.40
N THR A 599 5.61 -20.93 -44.07
CA THR A 599 5.72 -21.16 -45.52
C THR A 599 5.45 -19.87 -46.32
N GLN A 600 4.52 -19.02 -45.88
CA GLN A 600 4.35 -17.67 -46.44
C GLN A 600 5.60 -16.80 -46.25
N GLN A 601 6.21 -16.79 -45.06
CA GLN A 601 7.45 -16.03 -44.83
C GLN A 601 8.62 -16.51 -45.70
N LYS A 602 8.77 -17.82 -45.90
CA LYS A 602 9.80 -18.37 -46.80
C LYS A 602 9.55 -17.96 -48.25
N LYS A 603 8.30 -18.05 -48.74
CA LYS A 603 7.93 -17.60 -50.09
C LYS A 603 8.19 -16.10 -50.28
N LEU A 604 7.88 -15.27 -49.30
CA LEU A 604 8.16 -13.82 -49.34
C LEU A 604 9.66 -13.52 -49.41
N LYS A 605 10.49 -14.24 -48.63
CA LYS A 605 11.95 -14.10 -48.70
C LYS A 605 12.52 -14.55 -50.06
N GLU A 606 12.01 -15.64 -50.64
CA GLU A 606 12.42 -16.10 -51.97
C GLU A 606 12.02 -15.12 -53.08
N ILE A 607 10.83 -14.51 -52.98
CA ILE A 607 10.39 -13.47 -53.90
C ILE A 607 11.29 -12.22 -53.78
N GLN A 608 11.63 -11.80 -52.56
CA GLN A 608 12.55 -10.68 -52.31
C GLN A 608 13.97 -10.95 -52.84
N GLN A 609 14.49 -12.17 -52.68
CA GLN A 609 15.80 -12.56 -53.23
C GLN A 609 15.80 -12.67 -54.76
N LYS A 610 14.67 -13.04 -55.37
CA LYS A 610 14.51 -13.03 -56.84
C LYS A 610 14.35 -11.62 -57.38
N SER A 611 13.72 -10.70 -56.64
CA SER A 611 13.59 -9.30 -57.04
C SER A 611 14.88 -8.49 -56.85
N SER A 612 15.78 -8.89 -55.95
CA SER A 612 17.10 -8.25 -55.78
C SER A 612 18.19 -8.76 -56.76
N LYS A 613 17.87 -9.77 -57.57
CA LYS A 613 18.77 -10.37 -58.58
C LYS A 613 18.39 -10.00 -60.02
N ARG A 614 17.34 -9.21 -60.20
CA ARG A 614 17.04 -8.45 -61.42
C ARG A 614 17.42 -7.02 -61.17
#